data_AF-E6QMZ2-F1
#
_entry.id   AF-E6QMZ2-F1
#
_cell.length_a   1.000
_cell.length_b   1.000
_cell.length_c   1.000
_cell.angle_alpha   90.00
_cell.angle_beta   90.00
_cell.angle_gamma   90.00
#
_symmetry.space_group_name_H-M   'P 1'
#
loop_
_entity.id
_entity.type
_entity.pdbx_description
1 polymer ?
#
loop_
_entity_poly.entity_id
_entity_poly.type
_entity_poly.pdbx_seq_one_letter_code
_entity_poly.pdbx_strand_id
1 'polypeptide(L)' 'MGREVVHVDAPVAWASALVNRDWSGLSDDEKGRAREWLSAQEMGEPVSVGEPFIGRFDGLVTEMATYAFLVDREFQERKS' A
#
# COMPACT_ATOMS: atom_id res chain seq x y z
N MET A 1 -8.72 16.41 16.22
CA MET A 1 -8.58 15.98 14.81
C MET A 1 -8.87 14.49 14.77
N GLY A 2 -9.88 14.07 14.01
CA GLY A 2 -10.23 12.64 13.88
C GLY A 2 -9.33 11.97 12.85
N ARG A 3 -8.85 10.77 13.14
CA ARG A 3 -8.14 9.90 12.19
C ARG A 3 -9.09 8.83 11.68
N GLU A 4 -8.89 8.41 10.44
CA GLU A 4 -9.64 7.30 9.84
C GLU A 4 -8.70 6.32 9.16
N VAL A 5 -9.22 5.13 8.91
CA VAL A 5 -8.48 4.07 8.23
C VAL A 5 -8.96 3.98 6.78
N VAL A 6 -8.02 4.09 5.85
CA VAL A 6 -8.25 3.90 4.41
C VAL A 6 -7.63 2.58 3.99
N HIS A 7 -8.35 1.81 3.18
CA HIS A 7 -7.91 0.51 2.70
C HIS A 7 -7.61 0.57 1.20
N VAL A 8 -6.44 0.08 0.81
CA VAL A 8 -6.04 -0.01 -0.61
C VAL A 8 -5.37 -1.35 -0.87
N ASP A 9 -5.75 -2.00 -1.96
CA ASP A 9 -5.18 -3.28 -2.35
C ASP A 9 -3.91 -3.10 -3.19
N ALA A 10 -2.88 -3.87 -2.87
CA ALA A 10 -1.61 -3.92 -3.60
C ALA A 10 -0.99 -5.34 -3.51
N PRO A 11 0.04 -5.65 -4.32
CA PRO A 11 0.74 -6.93 -4.25
C PRO A 11 1.27 -7.24 -2.86
N VAL A 12 0.99 -8.44 -2.34
CA VAL A 12 1.40 -8.84 -0.98
C VAL A 12 2.92 -8.85 -0.80
N ALA A 13 3.67 -9.08 -1.88
CA ALA A 13 5.13 -9.07 -1.89
C ALA A 13 5.72 -7.76 -1.34
N TRP A 14 4.99 -6.65 -1.44
CA TRP A 14 5.45 -5.34 -0.97
C TRP A 14 5.27 -5.14 0.53
N ALA A 15 4.58 -6.05 1.24
CA ALA A 15 4.24 -5.89 2.66
C ALA A 15 5.44 -5.61 3.56
N SER A 16 6.53 -6.39 3.43
CA SER A 16 7.73 -6.18 4.25
C SER A 16 8.37 -4.81 3.98
N ALA A 17 8.41 -4.39 2.72
CA ALA A 17 8.97 -3.11 2.32
C ALA A 17 8.14 -1.92 2.82
N LEU A 18 6.82 -1.99 2.67
CA LEU A 18 5.93 -0.86 2.94
C LEU A 18 5.57 -0.72 4.43
N VAL A 19 5.46 -1.83 5.17
CA VAL A 19 5.08 -1.82 6.60
C VAL A 19 6.31 -1.88 7.50
N ASN A 20 7.30 -2.71 7.17
CA ASN A 20 8.49 -2.92 8.02
C ASN A 20 9.74 -2.16 7.54
N ARG A 21 9.64 -1.42 6.42
CA ARG A 21 10.78 -0.75 5.76
C ARG A 21 11.90 -1.70 5.34
N ASP A 22 11.61 -2.98 5.20
CA ASP A 22 12.56 -3.99 4.75
C ASP A 22 12.39 -4.25 3.25
N TRP A 23 13.27 -3.64 2.47
CA TRP A 23 13.28 -3.72 1.00
C TRP A 23 14.14 -4.87 0.48
N SER A 24 14.75 -5.67 1.35
CA SER A 24 15.72 -6.70 0.95
C SER A 24 15.09 -7.83 0.13
N GLY A 25 13.79 -8.08 0.31
CA GLY A 25 13.03 -9.10 -0.41
C GLY A 25 12.53 -8.71 -1.80
N LEU A 26 12.77 -7.47 -2.24
CA LEU A 26 12.33 -6.97 -3.55
C LEU A 26 13.52 -6.79 -4.50
N SER A 27 13.31 -7.08 -5.79
CA SER A 27 14.21 -6.64 -6.85
C SER A 27 14.19 -5.11 -7.00
N ASP A 28 15.20 -4.52 -7.64
CA ASP A 28 15.25 -3.05 -7.79
C ASP A 28 14.07 -2.50 -8.60
N ASP A 29 13.60 -3.23 -9.60
CA ASP A 29 12.40 -2.88 -10.37
C ASP A 29 11.14 -2.90 -9.48
N GLU A 30 10.98 -3.92 -8.64
CA GLU A 30 9.87 -4.00 -7.69
C GLU A 30 9.93 -2.92 -6.62
N LYS A 31 11.12 -2.58 -6.11
CA LYS A 31 11.30 -1.44 -5.20
C LYS A 31 10.84 -0.15 -5.86
N GLY A 32 11.15 0.05 -7.14
CA GLY A 32 10.68 1.19 -7.93
C GLY A 32 9.15 1.26 -7.98
N ARG A 33 8.51 0.17 -8.39
CA ARG A 33 7.04 0.09 -8.51
C ARG A 33 6.33 0.28 -7.17
N ALA A 34 6.83 -0.34 -6.09
CA ALA A 34 6.26 -0.18 -4.76
C ALA A 34 6.36 1.27 -4.25
N ARG A 35 7.49 1.96 -4.52
CA ARG A 35 7.68 3.37 -4.17
C ARG A 35 6.79 4.31 -4.97
N GLU A 36 6.65 4.05 -6.27
CA GLU A 36 5.76 4.81 -7.15
C GLU A 36 4.31 4.67 -6.69
N TRP A 37 3.87 3.43 -6.45
CA TRP A 37 2.54 3.15 -5.91
C TRP A 37 2.29 3.84 -4.57
N LEU A 38 3.26 3.79 -3.64
CA LEU A 38 3.16 4.43 -2.33
C LEU A 38 3.02 5.94 -2.46
N SER A 39 3.83 6.54 -3.35
CA SER A 39 3.82 7.98 -3.61
C SER A 39 2.49 8.43 -4.20
N ALA A 40 1.88 7.62 -5.08
CA ALA A 40 0.57 7.88 -5.67
C ALA A 40 -0.59 7.85 -4.65
N GLN A 41 -0.42 7.17 -3.51
CA GLN A 41 -1.45 7.17 -2.47
C GLN A 41 -1.58 8.54 -1.81
N GLU A 42 -0.46 9.26 -1.66
CA GLU A 42 -0.35 10.54 -0.93
C GLU A 42 -0.75 10.43 0.56
N MET A 43 -0.83 9.21 1.10
CA MET A 43 -1.28 8.90 2.47
C MET A 43 -0.15 8.60 3.45
N GLY A 44 1.11 8.68 3.01
CA GLY A 44 2.27 8.22 3.78
C GLY A 44 2.44 6.70 3.72
N GLU A 45 2.98 6.10 4.78
CA GLU A 45 3.20 4.65 4.88
C GLU A 45 1.98 3.92 5.46
N PRO A 46 1.66 2.71 4.98
CA PRO A 46 0.62 1.89 5.58
C PRO A 46 1.05 1.40 6.97
N VAL A 47 0.08 1.29 7.88
CA VAL A 47 0.31 0.88 9.28
C VAL A 47 0.04 -0.61 9.52
N SER A 48 -0.69 -1.26 8.62
CA SER A 48 -0.91 -2.71 8.65
C SER A 48 -1.26 -3.25 7.28
N VAL A 49 -1.22 -4.58 7.18
CA VAL A 49 -1.59 -5.34 5.99
C VAL A 49 -2.47 -6.53 6.40
N GLY A 50 -3.50 -6.82 5.60
CA GLY A 50 -4.44 -7.92 5.81
C GLY A 50 -3.92 -9.27 5.30
N GLU A 51 -4.81 -10.26 5.29
CA GLU A 51 -4.50 -11.59 4.75
C GLU A 51 -4.34 -11.55 3.21
N PRO A 52 -3.47 -12.41 2.64
CA PRO A 52 -3.29 -12.49 1.20
C PRO A 52 -4.53 -13.04 0.49
N PHE A 53 -4.80 -12.56 -0.72
CA PHE A 53 -5.85 -13.06 -1.61
C PHE A 53 -5.41 -13.02 -3.08
N ILE A 54 -6.07 -13.79 -3.95
CA ILE A 54 -5.80 -13.75 -5.39
C ILE A 54 -6.55 -12.58 -6.04
N GLY A 55 -5.81 -11.68 -6.67
CA GLY A 55 -6.36 -10.51 -7.36
C GLY A 55 -5.61 -10.19 -8.64
N ARG A 56 -5.76 -8.94 -9.11
CA ARG A 56 -5.02 -8.43 -10.27
C ARG A 56 -4.31 -7.14 -9.93
N PHE A 57 -3.06 -7.02 -10.39
CA PHE A 57 -2.27 -5.80 -10.34
C PHE A 57 -1.65 -5.56 -11.71
N ASP A 58 -1.82 -4.36 -12.26
CA ASP A 58 -1.39 -4.01 -13.63
C ASP A 58 -1.83 -5.05 -14.69
N GLY A 59 -3.06 -5.56 -14.56
CA GLY A 59 -3.64 -6.55 -15.47
C GLY A 59 -3.18 -8.00 -15.26
N LEU A 60 -2.14 -8.24 -14.47
CA LEU A 60 -1.60 -9.56 -14.15
C LEU A 60 -2.27 -10.15 -12.91
N VAL A 61 -2.55 -11.45 -12.93
CA VAL A 61 -3.04 -12.18 -11.74
C VAL A 61 -1.87 -12.36 -10.78
N THR A 62 -2.06 -11.98 -9.51
CA THR A 62 -1.04 -12.08 -8.46
C THR A 62 -1.68 -12.20 -7.07
N GLU A 63 -0.89 -12.58 -6.08
CA GLU A 63 -1.27 -12.45 -4.68
C GLU A 63 -1.25 -10.97 -4.27
N MET A 64 -2.36 -10.53 -3.70
CA MET A 64 -2.65 -9.18 -3.24
C MET A 64 -2.90 -9.21 -1.74
N ALA A 65 -2.79 -8.06 -1.08
CA ALA A 65 -3.27 -7.85 0.27
C ALA A 65 -3.83 -6.44 0.43
N THR A 66 -4.71 -6.26 1.41
CA THR A 66 -5.29 -4.96 1.74
C THR A 66 -4.40 -4.22 2.73
N TYR A 67 -3.88 -3.06 2.32
CA TYR A 67 -3.06 -2.19 3.14
C TYR A 67 -3.93 -1.13 3.83
N ALA A 68 -3.71 -0.94 5.12
CA ALA A 68 -4.42 0.05 5.91
C ALA A 68 -3.55 1.29 6.15
N PHE A 69 -4.07 2.46 5.80
CA PHE A 69 -3.44 3.76 6.02
C PHE A 69 -4.21 4.52 7.08
N LEU A 70 -3.48 5.15 8.01
CA LEU A 70 -4.06 6.03 9.00
C LEU A 70 -3.95 7.47 8.49
N VAL A 71 -5.06 8.05 8.05
CA VAL A 71 -5.09 9.41 7.50
C VAL A 71 -5.88 10.35 8.39
N ASP A 72 -5.55 11.64 8.35
CA ASP A 72 -6.35 12.68 8.98
C ASP A 72 -7.60 12.93 8.14
N ARG A 73 -8.76 13.13 8.77
CA ARG A 73 -10.05 13.28 8.08
C ARG A 73 -10.09 14.42 7.03
N GLU A 74 -9.30 15.47 7.23
CA GLU A 74 -9.14 16.57 6.27
C GLU A 74 -8.48 16.12 4.95
N PHE A 75 -7.72 15.02 4.95
CA PHE A 75 -7.08 14.49 3.76
C PHE A 75 -8.10 13.98 2.73
N GLN A 76 -9.17 13.30 3.17
CA GLN A 76 -10.22 12.80 2.28
C GLN A 76 -11.05 13.92 1.66
N GLU A 77 -11.35 14.98 2.41
CA GLU A 77 -12.13 16.12 1.90
C GLU A 77 -11.42 16.85 0.74
N ARG A 78 -10.10 16.72 0.61
CA ARG A 78 -9.33 17.28 -0.53
C ARG A 78 -9.30 16.37 -1.75
N LYS A 79 -9.58 15.07 -1.61
CA LYS A 79 -9.60 14.10 -2.71
C LYS A 79 -11.00 13.84 -3.27
N SER A 80 -12.05 14.22 -2.55
CA SER A 80 -13.45 14.18 -3.01
C SER A 80 -13.80 15.39 -3.88
#